data_AF-A0A529LR48-F1
#
_entry.id   AF-A0A529LR48-F1
#
_cell.length_a   1.000
_cell.length_b   1.000
_cell.length_c   1.000
_cell.angle_alpha   90.00
_cell.angle_beta   90.00
_cell.angle_gamma   90.00
#
_symmetry.space_group_name_H-M   'P 1'
#
loop_
_entity.id
_entity.type
_entity.pdbx_description
1 polymer ?
#
loop_
_entity_poly.entity_id
_entity_poly.type
_entity_poly.pdbx_seq_one_letter_code
_entity_poly.pdbx_strand_id
1 'polypeptide(L)'
;MHRAAYLFLLSTMLLWGGNSVAGKLAVGHVSPMTLVFLRWVMAVLILLPVGWRTLREDWPEVRSHWKLLAGLGACGFTIFNVIFYTALNYTTAINVSIEQAAIPIVIILANFMFFRLRVR
;
A
#
# COMPACT_ATOMS: atom_id res chain seq x y z
N MET A 1 -6.25 -26.58 -7.41
CA MET A 1 -5.41 -25.41 -7.03
C MET A 1 -6.00 -24.06 -7.44
N HIS A 2 -6.80 -23.92 -8.51
CA HIS A 2 -7.30 -22.59 -8.94
C HIS A 2 -8.46 -22.00 -8.11
N ARG A 3 -9.32 -22.81 -7.48
CA ARG A 3 -10.46 -22.30 -6.68
C ARG A 3 -10.04 -21.44 -5.48
N ALA A 4 -8.94 -21.82 -4.81
CA ALA A 4 -8.37 -21.04 -3.72
C ALA A 4 -7.84 -19.68 -4.21
N ALA A 5 -7.24 -19.63 -5.41
CA ALA A 5 -6.77 -18.38 -5.99
C ALA A 5 -7.94 -17.41 -6.29
N TYR A 6 -9.04 -17.90 -6.86
CA TYR A 6 -10.24 -17.09 -7.09
C TYR A 6 -10.87 -16.59 -5.79
N LEU A 7 -10.90 -17.42 -4.74
CA LEU A 7 -11.37 -17.00 -3.42
C LEU A 7 -10.48 -15.89 -2.84
N PHE A 8 -9.16 -16.05 -2.86
CA PHE A 8 -8.25 -15.01 -2.37
C PHE A 8 -8.33 -13.71 -3.18
N LEU A 9 -8.52 -13.80 -4.49
CA LEU A 9 -8.71 -12.62 -5.35
C LEU A 9 -10.02 -11.90 -5.01
N LEU A 10 -11.13 -12.62 -4.86
CA LEU A 10 -12.42 -12.05 -4.44
C LEU A 10 -12.32 -11.42 -3.04
N SER A 11 -11.69 -12.09 -2.09
CA SER A 11 -11.43 -11.54 -0.76
C SER A 11 -10.62 -10.25 -0.83
N THR A 12 -9.57 -10.23 -1.67
CA THR A 12 -8.72 -9.05 -1.86
C THR A 12 -9.53 -7.89 -2.44
N MET A 13 -10.34 -8.15 -3.47
CA MET A 13 -11.22 -7.14 -4.07
C MET A 13 -12.23 -6.58 -3.06
N LEU A 14 -12.84 -7.44 -2.25
CA LEU A 14 -13.79 -7.02 -1.21
C LEU A 14 -13.11 -6.21 -0.10
N LEU A 15 -11.94 -6.66 0.36
CA LEU A 15 -11.19 -5.96 1.41
C LEU A 15 -10.67 -4.60 0.93
N TRP A 16 -10.17 -4.51 -0.31
CA TRP A 16 -9.68 -3.25 -0.89
C TRP A 16 -10.82 -2.30 -1.26
N GLY A 17 -11.90 -2.80 -1.87
CA GLY A 17 -13.09 -2.01 -2.17
C GLY A 17 -13.75 -1.50 -0.90
N GLY A 18 -13.95 -2.38 0.09
CA GLY A 18 -14.46 -2.03 1.41
C GLY A 18 -13.57 -1.03 2.16
N ASN A 19 -12.24 -1.14 2.02
CA ASN A 19 -11.30 -0.18 2.59
C ASN A 19 -11.49 1.24 2.03
N SER A 20 -11.65 1.39 0.72
CA SER A 20 -11.87 2.71 0.10
C SER A 20 -13.21 3.33 0.54
N VAL A 21 -14.26 2.52 0.67
CA VAL A 21 -15.58 2.97 1.14
C VAL A 21 -15.54 3.33 2.62
N ALA A 22 -14.96 2.47 3.47
CA ALA A 22 -14.79 2.74 4.90
C ALA A 22 -13.90 3.96 5.15
N GLY A 23 -12.84 4.14 4.37
CA GLY A 23 -12.00 5.34 4.38
C GLY A 23 -12.82 6.60 4.09
N LYS A 24 -13.68 6.55 3.06
CA LYS A 24 -14.58 7.68 2.72
C LYS A 24 -15.63 7.95 3.80
N LEU A 25 -16.17 6.91 4.46
CA LEU A 25 -17.13 7.07 5.57
C LEU A 25 -16.47 7.63 6.84
N ALA A 26 -15.19 7.31 7.06
CA ALA A 26 -14.42 7.84 8.18
C ALA A 26 -13.97 9.30 7.99
N VAL A 27 -13.82 9.74 6.72
CA VAL A 27 -13.57 11.14 6.37
C VAL A 27 -14.74 11.98 6.86
N GLY A 28 -14.50 12.77 7.91
CA GLY A 28 -15.51 13.61 8.59
C GLY A 28 -15.61 13.36 10.10
N HIS A 29 -15.23 12.18 10.57
CA HIS A 29 -15.19 11.84 12.01
C HIS A 29 -13.77 11.71 12.55
N VAL A 30 -12.86 11.21 11.71
CA VAL A 30 -11.44 11.02 12.06
C VAL A 30 -10.59 11.45 10.87
N SER A 31 -9.46 12.12 11.13
CA SER A 31 -8.51 12.46 10.06
C SER A 31 -8.07 11.17 9.34
N PRO A 32 -8.13 11.12 8.00
CA PRO A 32 -7.76 9.91 7.26
C PRO A 32 -6.32 9.47 7.55
N MET A 33 -5.43 10.43 7.80
CA MET A 33 -4.04 10.18 8.19
C MET A 33 -3.94 9.45 9.54
N THR A 34 -4.80 9.80 10.51
CA THR A 34 -4.87 9.10 11.79
C THR A 34 -5.37 7.67 11.62
N LEU A 35 -6.34 7.44 10.73
CA LEU A 35 -6.87 6.12 10.46
C LEU A 35 -5.82 5.20 9.81
N VAL A 36 -5.07 5.72 8.84
CA VAL A 36 -3.93 5.01 8.24
C VAL A 36 -2.87 4.73 9.28
N PHE A 37 -2.51 5.73 10.08
CA PHE A 37 -1.50 5.59 11.13
C PHE A 37 -1.88 4.47 12.11
N LEU A 38 -3.11 4.48 12.65
CA LEU A 38 -3.58 3.44 13.56
C LEU A 38 -3.56 2.06 12.90
N ARG A 39 -4.03 1.96 11.66
CA ARG A 39 -4.05 0.69 10.91
C ARG A 39 -2.65 0.10 10.77
N TRP A 40 -1.66 0.93 10.41
CA TRP A 40 -0.29 0.46 10.21
C TRP A 40 0.45 0.21 11.52
N VAL A 41 0.17 0.99 12.57
CA VAL A 41 0.66 0.67 13.92
C VAL A 41 0.11 -0.68 14.37
N MET A 42 -1.18 -0.95 14.21
CA MET A 42 -1.75 -2.27 14.53
C MET A 42 -1.16 -3.38 13.67
N ALA A 43 -0.99 -3.15 12.36
CA ALA A 43 -0.37 -4.13 11.47
C ALA A 43 1.06 -4.47 11.92
N VAL A 44 1.86 -3.46 12.26
CA VAL A 44 3.20 -3.66 12.81
C VAL A 44 3.13 -4.41 14.12
N LEU A 45 2.27 -4.03 15.08
CA LEU A 45 2.14 -4.71 16.37
C LEU A 45 1.74 -6.18 16.24
N ILE A 46 0.90 -6.53 15.26
CA ILE A 46 0.47 -7.91 15.00
C ILE A 46 1.56 -8.70 14.26
N LEU A 47 2.23 -8.07 13.28
CA LEU A 47 3.27 -8.72 12.48
C LEU A 47 4.59 -8.87 13.24
N LEU A 48 4.90 -7.95 14.16
CA LEU A 48 6.14 -7.96 14.93
C LEU A 48 6.36 -9.30 15.65
N PRO A 49 5.42 -9.84 16.46
CA PRO A 49 5.62 -11.11 17.15
C PRO A 49 5.70 -12.31 16.19
N VAL A 50 4.96 -12.28 15.07
CA VAL A 50 4.96 -13.36 14.08
C VAL A 50 6.28 -13.39 13.29
N GLY A 51 6.77 -12.23 12.88
CA GLY A 51 7.99 -12.05 12.11
C GLY A 51 9.26 -11.83 12.94
N TRP A 52 9.17 -11.83 14.28
CA TRP A 52 10.26 -11.44 15.17
C TRP A 52 11.53 -12.27 14.96
N ARG A 53 11.38 -13.59 14.75
CA ARG A 53 12.52 -14.50 14.53
C ARG A 53 13.27 -14.14 13.24
N THR A 54 12.55 -14.03 12.13
CA THR A 54 13.12 -13.66 10.82
C THR A 54 13.74 -12.27 10.86
N LEU A 55 13.06 -11.29 11.48
CA LEU A 55 13.58 -9.94 11.61
C LEU A 55 14.87 -9.91 12.44
N ARG A 56 15.00 -10.75 13.46
CA ARG A 56 16.20 -10.83 14.31
C ARG A 56 17.37 -11.45 13.56
N GLU A 57 17.13 -12.46 12.74
CA GLU A 57 18.14 -13.10 11.90
C GLU A 57 18.65 -12.14 10.81
N ASP A 58 17.76 -11.39 10.17
CA ASP A 58 18.08 -10.43 9.11
C ASP A 58 18.44 -9.02 9.62
N TRP A 59 18.40 -8.79 10.93
CA TRP A 59 18.63 -7.47 11.54
C TRP A 59 19.97 -6.81 11.14
N PRO A 60 21.10 -7.53 11.03
CA PRO A 60 22.36 -6.93 10.60
C PRO A 60 22.27 -6.31 9.19
N GLU A 61 21.56 -6.97 8.28
CA GLU A 61 21.38 -6.54 6.90
C GLU A 61 20.42 -5.35 6.81
N VAL A 62 19.31 -5.43 7.55
CA VAL A 62 18.32 -4.35 7.69
C VAL A 62 18.98 -3.09 8.25
N ARG A 63 19.85 -3.23 9.25
CA ARG A 63 20.59 -2.11 9.83
C ARG A 63 21.63 -1.55 8.87
N SER A 64 22.22 -2.34 7.99
CA SER A 64 23.14 -1.81 6.96
C SER A 64 22.40 -0.91 5.97
N HIS A 65 21.17 -1.30 5.59
CA HIS A 65 20.37 -0.63 4.56
C HIS A 65 19.24 0.25 5.11
N TRP A 66 19.27 0.61 6.40
CA TRP A 66 18.16 1.29 7.06
C TRP A 66 17.76 2.63 6.39
N LYS A 67 18.73 3.38 5.86
CA LYS A 67 18.47 4.65 5.15
C LYS A 67 17.71 4.43 3.85
N LEU A 68 18.07 3.37 3.11
CA LEU A 68 17.38 2.99 1.89
C LEU A 68 15.95 2.53 2.20
N LEU A 69 15.80 1.66 3.21
CA LEU A 69 14.49 1.20 3.67
C LEU A 69 13.61 2.36 4.16
N ALA A 70 14.18 3.29 4.92
CA ALA A 70 13.49 4.50 5.35
C ALA A 70 13.09 5.40 4.18
N GLY A 71 13.98 5.58 3.19
CA GLY A 71 13.70 6.34 1.98
C GLY A 71 12.60 5.71 1.12
N LEU A 72 12.63 4.39 0.93
CA LEU A 72 11.60 3.64 0.22
C LEU A 72 10.26 3.69 0.96
N GLY A 73 10.27 3.56 2.28
CA GLY A 73 9.06 3.71 3.10
C GLY A 73 8.50 5.13 3.03
N ALA A 74 9.33 6.16 3.19
CA ALA A 74 8.88 7.55 3.12
C ALA A 74 8.33 7.90 1.72
N CYS A 75 9.09 7.65 0.65
CA CYS A 75 8.66 7.99 -0.70
C CYS A 75 7.56 7.08 -1.23
N GLY A 76 7.77 5.76 -1.16
CA GLY A 76 6.84 4.79 -1.76
C GLY A 76 5.56 4.66 -0.96
N PHE A 77 5.66 4.63 0.36
CA PHE A 77 4.52 4.32 1.21
C PHE A 77 3.86 5.58 1.80
N THR A 78 4.62 6.44 2.49
CA THR A 78 4.06 7.61 3.17
C THR A 78 3.55 8.66 2.19
N ILE A 79 4.38 9.11 1.25
CA ILE A 79 3.97 10.14 0.27
C ILE A 79 2.79 9.64 -0.57
N PHE A 80 2.81 8.39 -1.01
CA PHE A 80 1.69 7.79 -1.74
C PHE A 80 0.40 7.84 -0.91
N ASN A 81 0.41 7.40 0.35
CA ASN A 81 -0.79 7.45 1.19
C ASN A 81 -1.26 8.89 1.44
N VAL A 82 -0.36 9.83 1.67
CA VAL A 82 -0.71 11.25 1.86
C VAL A 82 -1.45 11.78 0.63
N ILE A 83 -0.88 11.59 -0.57
CA ILE A 83 -1.47 12.04 -1.83
C ILE A 83 -2.81 11.33 -2.07
N PHE A 84 -2.86 10.02 -1.84
CA PHE A 84 -4.05 9.19 -2.01
C PHE A 84 -5.23 9.66 -1.16
N TYR A 85 -5.01 9.83 0.14
CA TYR A 85 -6.06 10.30 1.05
C TYR A 85 -6.41 11.76 0.82
N THR A 86 -5.45 12.57 0.36
CA THR A 86 -5.74 13.94 -0.08
C THR A 86 -6.65 13.93 -1.31
N ALA A 87 -6.35 13.11 -2.33
CA ALA A 87 -7.18 12.98 -3.53
C ALA A 87 -8.62 12.55 -3.20
N LEU A 88 -8.82 11.67 -2.21
CA LEU A 88 -10.14 11.28 -1.72
C LEU A 88 -10.99 12.44 -1.16
N ASN A 89 -10.38 13.55 -0.73
CA ASN A 89 -11.12 14.75 -0.34
C ASN A 89 -11.61 15.56 -1.55
N TYR A 90 -10.92 15.45 -2.69
CA TYR A 90 -11.24 16.20 -3.91
C TYR A 90 -12.06 15.39 -4.92
N THR A 91 -12.07 14.06 -4.82
CA THR A 91 -12.73 13.18 -5.78
C THR A 91 -13.48 12.04 -5.10
N THR A 92 -14.28 11.30 -5.87
CA THR A 92 -15.05 10.17 -5.34
C THR A 92 -14.18 8.91 -5.25
N ALA A 93 -14.55 7.98 -4.35
CA ALA A 93 -13.88 6.68 -4.25
C ALA A 93 -13.84 5.92 -5.59
N ILE A 94 -14.85 6.11 -6.45
CA ILE A 94 -14.90 5.50 -7.79
C ILE A 94 -13.76 6.04 -8.66
N ASN A 95 -13.59 7.37 -8.72
CA ASN A 95 -12.55 7.99 -9.54
C ASN A 95 -11.14 7.60 -9.05
N VAL A 96 -10.92 7.60 -7.73
CA VAL A 96 -9.63 7.14 -7.16
C VAL A 96 -9.35 5.67 -7.50
N SER A 97 -10.36 4.80 -7.49
CA SER A 97 -10.20 3.40 -7.91
C SER A 97 -9.85 3.28 -9.39
N ILE A 98 -10.41 4.12 -10.26
CA ILE A 98 -10.06 4.18 -11.69
C ILE A 98 -8.61 4.65 -11.86
N GLU A 99 -8.19 5.70 -11.15
CA GLU A 99 -6.81 6.20 -11.17
C GLU A 99 -5.82 5.12 -10.70
N GLN A 100 -6.16 4.38 -9.64
CA GLN A 100 -5.33 3.26 -9.18
C GLN A 100 -5.23 2.14 -10.23
N ALA A 101 -6.28 1.89 -11.00
CA ALA A 101 -6.25 0.92 -12.09
C ALA A 101 -5.28 1.32 -13.24
N ALA A 102 -4.90 2.61 -13.32
CA ALA A 102 -3.90 3.10 -14.26
C ALA A 102 -2.44 2.96 -13.75
N ILE A 103 -2.23 2.71 -12.46
CA ILE A 103 -0.89 2.54 -11.86
C ILE A 103 -0.03 1.49 -12.61
N PRO A 104 -0.55 0.29 -12.98
CA PRO A 104 0.24 -0.69 -13.73
C PRO A 104 0.77 -0.16 -15.06
N ILE A 105 -0.01 0.68 -15.76
CA ILE A 105 0.41 1.31 -17.03
C ILE A 105 1.55 2.30 -16.76
N VAL A 106 1.43 3.12 -15.72
CA VAL A 106 2.48 4.05 -15.30
C VAL A 106 3.76 3.31 -14.93
N ILE A 107 3.65 2.19 -14.21
CA ILE A 107 4.79 1.33 -13.85
C ILE A 107 5.46 0.76 -15.10
N ILE A 108 4.68 0.27 -16.08
CA ILE A 108 5.20 -0.23 -17.35
C ILE A 108 5.98 0.86 -18.09
N LEU A 109 5.41 2.06 -18.20
CA LEU A 109 6.04 3.19 -18.87
C LEU A 109 7.32 3.64 -18.14
N ALA A 110 7.28 3.72 -16.82
CA ALA A 110 8.46 4.03 -16.00
C ALA A 110 9.55 2.97 -16.15
N ASN A 111 9.21 1.68 -16.12
CA ASN A 111 10.17 0.60 -16.34
C ASN A 111 10.81 0.65 -17.73
N PHE A 112 10.01 0.96 -18.75
CA PHE A 112 10.53 1.17 -20.10
C PHE A 112 11.47 2.38 -20.15
N MET A 113 11.15 3.48 -19.46
CA MET A 113 11.94 4.71 -19.49
C MET A 113 13.26 4.60 -18.71
N PHE A 114 13.22 4.08 -17.48
CA PHE A 114 14.38 4.02 -16.59
C PHE A 114 15.25 2.78 -16.84
N PHE A 115 14.63 1.62 -17.09
CA PHE A 115 15.34 0.35 -17.21
C PHE A 115 15.39 -0.20 -18.63
N ARG A 116 14.69 0.45 -19.60
CA ARG A 116 14.58 -0.01 -21.00
C ARG A 116 14.12 -1.46 -21.14
N LEU A 117 13.41 -1.97 -20.13
CA LEU A 117 12.83 -3.31 -20.16
C LEU A 117 11.66 -3.31 -21.15
N ARG A 118 11.82 -4.04 -22.26
CA ARG A 118 10.74 -4.23 -23.23
C ARG A 118 9.72 -5.21 -22.66
N VAL A 119 8.47 -4.76 -22.57
CA VAL A 119 7.33 -5.62 -22.23
C VAL A 119 7.20 -6.68 -23.33
N ARG A 120 7.23 -7.96 -22.96
CA ARG A 120 6.84 -9.08 -23.81
C ARG A 120 5.42 -9.49 -23.49
#